data_AF-A0A438FJF5-F1
#
_entry.id   AF-A0A438FJF5-F1
#
_cell.length_a   1.000
_cell.length_b   1.000
_cell.length_c   1.000
_cell.angle_alpha   90.00
_cell.angle_beta   90.00
_cell.angle_gamma   90.00
#
_symmetry.space_group_name_H-M   'P 1'
#
loop_
_entity.id
_entity.type
_entity.pdbx_description
1 polymer ?
#
loop_
_entity_poly.entity_id
_entity_poly.type
_entity_poly.pdbx_seq_one_letter_code
_entity_poly.pdbx_strand_id
1 'polypeptide(L)'
;MQKVISFKILYFPSHPHKWWRPSSHDSQPRCPFYVIQESLQDSNGLPIRFLPVDPKDKVIRLSSDMNIAFHTATTCVQSMVWFGDISQITGRRYATIGVLIGHPGINTVSNWFKKED
;
A
#
# COMPACT_ATOMS: atom_id res chain seq x y z
N MET A 1 0.01 22.40 15.71
CA MET A 1 -0.38 20.97 15.84
C MET A 1 0.20 20.23 14.64
N GLN A 2 0.99 19.19 14.84
CA GLN A 2 1.49 18.36 13.74
C GLN A 2 0.31 17.57 13.18
N LYS A 3 0.00 17.71 11.89
CA LYS A 3 -1.03 16.89 11.24
C LYS A 3 -0.45 15.49 11.03
N VAL A 4 -0.85 14.53 11.85
CA VAL A 4 -0.48 13.12 11.67
C VAL A 4 -1.36 12.55 10.56
N ILE A 5 -0.75 11.97 9.53
CA ILE A 5 -1.46 11.27 8.46
C ILE A 5 -1.53 9.80 8.85
N SER A 6 -2.71 9.32 9.19
CA SER A 6 -2.99 7.91 9.48
C SER A 6 -3.43 7.21 8.20
N PHE A 7 -2.92 5.99 7.95
CA PHE A 7 -3.27 5.20 6.78
C PHE A 7 -3.98 3.91 7.17
N LYS A 8 -4.95 3.49 6.35
CA LYS A 8 -5.58 2.17 6.42
C LYS A 8 -5.59 1.52 5.05
N ILE A 9 -6.11 0.32 5.05
CA ILE A 9 -6.22 -0.54 3.89
C ILE A 9 -7.71 -0.62 3.50
N LEU A 10 -8.01 -0.45 2.20
CA LEU A 10 -9.35 -0.66 1.66
C LEU A 10 -9.44 -1.97 0.86
N TYR A 11 -10.48 -2.75 1.17
CA TYR A 11 -10.77 -4.03 0.56
C TYR A 11 -11.88 -3.87 -0.49
N PHE A 12 -11.60 -4.22 -1.76
CA PHE A 12 -12.61 -4.21 -2.83
C PHE A 12 -13.02 -5.63 -3.24
N PRO A 13 -14.26 -5.84 -3.72
CA PRO A 13 -14.61 -7.00 -4.52
C PRO A 13 -13.80 -6.99 -5.82
N SER A 14 -13.27 -8.14 -6.22
CA SER A 14 -12.33 -8.29 -7.34
C SER A 14 -12.88 -7.93 -8.72
N HIS A 15 -14.16 -7.57 -8.90
CA HIS A 15 -14.74 -7.28 -10.22
C HIS A 15 -15.85 -6.22 -10.18
N PRO A 16 -15.63 -4.99 -10.69
CA PRO A 16 -16.69 -3.97 -10.78
C PRO A 16 -17.73 -4.23 -11.88
N HIS A 17 -17.54 -5.23 -12.75
CA HIS A 17 -18.34 -5.39 -13.99
C HIS A 17 -18.94 -6.78 -14.26
N LYS A 18 -19.07 -7.68 -13.27
CA LYS A 18 -19.85 -8.91 -13.46
C LYS A 18 -21.01 -8.99 -12.46
N TRP A 19 -22.22 -8.85 -13.00
CA TRP A 19 -23.50 -9.10 -12.34
C TRP A 19 -23.47 -10.49 -11.67
N TRP A 20 -23.44 -10.51 -10.34
CA TRP A 20 -23.32 -11.74 -9.56
C TRP A 20 -24.71 -12.32 -9.24
N ARG A 21 -25.00 -13.49 -9.84
CA ARG A 21 -25.83 -14.52 -9.19
C ARG A 21 -24.97 -15.18 -8.10
N PRO A 22 -25.46 -15.35 -6.86
CA PRO A 22 -24.66 -15.97 -5.81
C PRO A 22 -24.46 -17.46 -6.06
N SER A 23 -23.24 -17.83 -6.45
CA SER A 23 -22.74 -19.20 -6.29
C SER A 23 -22.08 -19.28 -4.92
N SER A 24 -22.58 -20.14 -4.04
CA SER A 24 -22.21 -20.28 -2.63
C SER A 24 -20.80 -20.84 -2.37
N HIS A 25 -19.83 -20.63 -3.26
CA HIS A 25 -18.50 -21.23 -3.17
C HIS A 25 -17.37 -20.28 -3.63
N ASP A 26 -17.43 -19.01 -3.23
CA ASP A 26 -16.26 -18.13 -3.30
C ASP A 26 -16.09 -17.39 -1.97
N SER A 27 -15.53 -18.11 -0.99
CA SER A 27 -15.05 -17.55 0.27
C SER A 27 -13.55 -17.27 0.19
N GLN A 28 -13.01 -16.84 -0.96
CA GLN A 28 -11.66 -16.31 -0.96
C GLN A 28 -11.66 -14.99 -0.17
N PRO A 29 -10.81 -14.85 0.87
CA PRO A 29 -10.64 -13.56 1.54
C PRO A 29 -10.24 -12.54 0.47
N ARG A 30 -11.10 -11.53 0.27
CA ARG A 30 -10.81 -10.43 -0.65
C ARG A 30 -9.55 -9.79 -0.15
N CYS A 31 -8.48 -9.85 -0.95
CA CYS A 31 -7.24 -9.29 -0.51
C CYS A 31 -7.21 -7.78 -0.70
N PRO A 32 -6.64 -7.07 0.28
CA PRO A 32 -6.65 -5.64 0.25
C PRO A 32 -5.77 -5.10 -0.86
N PHE A 33 -6.19 -4.01 -1.47
CA PHE A 33 -5.46 -3.45 -2.60
C PHE A 33 -5.01 -2.02 -2.32
N TYR A 34 -5.90 -1.13 -1.89
CA TYR A 34 -5.57 0.30 -1.84
C TYR A 34 -5.15 0.78 -0.47
N VAL A 35 -4.14 1.64 -0.47
CA VAL A 35 -3.74 2.46 0.66
C VAL A 35 -4.63 3.70 0.69
N ILE A 36 -5.32 3.93 1.80
CA ILE A 36 -6.19 5.09 1.98
C ILE A 36 -5.78 5.88 3.22
N GLN A 37 -6.03 7.18 3.19
CA GLN A 37 -5.95 8.00 4.40
C GLN A 37 -7.17 7.71 5.28
N GLU A 38 -6.92 7.55 6.58
CA GLU A 38 -7.97 7.43 7.58
C GLU A 38 -8.74 8.75 7.71
N SER A 39 -10.07 8.67 7.67
CA SER A 39 -10.94 9.84 7.80
C SER A 39 -11.31 10.16 9.24
N LEU A 40 -11.27 9.19 10.15
CA LEU A 40 -11.59 9.39 11.56
C LEU A 40 -10.39 10.03 12.28
N GLN A 41 -10.60 11.23 12.81
CA GLN A 41 -9.57 12.02 13.50
C GLN A 41 -8.94 11.29 14.70
N ASP A 42 -9.68 10.41 15.36
CA ASP A 42 -9.24 9.68 16.55
C ASP A 42 -8.64 8.30 16.24
N SER A 43 -8.52 7.92 14.96
CA SER A 43 -7.96 6.64 14.56
C SER A 43 -6.49 6.76 14.14
N ASN A 44 -5.63 5.97 14.78
CA ASN A 44 -4.19 5.93 14.49
C ASN A 44 -3.84 5.18 13.18
N GLY A 45 -4.82 4.59 12.51
CA GLY A 45 -4.57 3.80 11.30
C GLY A 45 -3.81 2.51 11.59
N LEU A 46 -3.12 1.99 10.58
CA LEU A 46 -2.25 0.81 10.67
C LEU A 46 -0.78 1.25 10.77
N PRO A 47 0.03 0.55 11.59
CA PRO A 47 1.45 0.86 11.69
C PRO A 47 2.16 0.63 10.35
N ILE A 48 3.13 1.48 10.03
CA ILE A 48 3.95 1.40 8.81
C ILE A 48 5.44 1.30 9.16
N ARG A 49 6.21 0.68 8.28
CA ARG A 49 7.67 0.64 8.29
C ARG A 49 8.21 1.36 7.08
N PHE A 50 9.24 2.18 7.32
CA PHE A 50 10.06 2.78 6.28
C PHE A 50 11.32 1.95 6.12
N LEU A 51 11.64 1.59 4.88
CA LEU A 51 12.74 0.72 4.53
C LEU A 51 13.65 1.48 3.56
N PRO A 52 14.78 2.05 4.01
CA PRO A 52 15.67 2.82 3.15
C PRO A 52 16.23 1.96 2.01
N VAL A 53 16.52 2.60 0.88
CA VAL A 53 17.11 1.94 -0.30
C VAL A 53 18.43 1.23 0.02
N ASP A 54 19.25 1.80 0.91
CA ASP A 54 20.36 1.10 1.54
C ASP A 54 19.88 0.46 2.85
N PRO A 55 19.79 -0.88 2.96
CA PRO A 55 19.36 -1.55 4.18
C PRO A 55 20.29 -1.32 5.38
N LYS A 56 21.51 -0.80 5.15
CA LYS A 56 22.46 -0.46 6.22
C LYS A 56 22.14 0.87 6.88
N ASP A 57 21.34 1.73 6.23
CA ASP A 57 20.95 3.00 6.80
C ASP A 57 20.02 2.78 8.01
N LYS A 58 20.38 3.40 9.13
CA LYS A 58 19.62 3.32 10.39
C LYS A 58 18.65 4.50 10.58
N VAL A 59 18.64 5.43 9.64
CA VAL A 59 17.87 6.69 9.71
C VAL A 59 17.20 6.94 8.37
N ILE A 60 15.95 7.39 8.43
CA ILE A 60 15.21 7.83 7.24
C ILE A 60 15.60 9.27 6.94
N ARG A 61 16.24 9.47 5.78
CA ARG A 61 16.66 10.78 5.30
C ARG A 61 15.60 11.37 4.37
N LEU A 62 15.52 12.70 4.33
CA LEU A 62 14.73 13.41 3.32
C LEU A 62 15.27 13.13 1.93
N SER A 63 14.38 13.20 0.93
CA SER A 63 14.68 13.05 -0.50
C SER A 63 15.42 11.76 -0.89
N SER A 64 15.46 10.79 0.02
CA SER A 64 16.11 9.49 -0.15
C SER A 64 15.05 8.42 -0.40
N ASP A 65 15.29 7.57 -1.40
CA ASP A 65 14.35 6.53 -1.79
C ASP A 65 14.18 5.49 -0.67
N MET A 66 12.92 5.11 -0.44
CA MET A 66 12.56 4.08 0.52
C MET A 66 11.33 3.30 0.04
N ASN A 67 11.24 2.03 0.42
CA ASN A 67 9.95 1.33 0.38
C ASN A 67 9.15 1.67 1.64
N ILE A 68 7.83 1.66 1.52
CA ILE A 68 6.88 1.77 2.63
C ILE A 68 6.11 0.47 2.71
N ALA A 69 5.89 -0.06 3.91
CA ALA A 69 5.09 -1.26 4.10
C ALA A 69 4.24 -1.19 5.37
N PHE A 70 3.04 -1.77 5.35
CA PHE A 70 2.30 -1.97 6.59
C PHE A 70 3.00 -3.01 7.49
N HIS A 71 2.98 -2.76 8.79
CA HIS A 71 3.46 -3.67 9.83
C HIS A 71 2.30 -4.32 10.57
N THR A 72 1.44 -4.99 9.82
CA THR A 72 0.27 -5.67 10.35
C THR A 72 0.14 -7.05 9.75
N ALA A 73 -0.42 -7.99 10.51
CA ALA A 73 -0.73 -9.32 10.03
C ALA A 73 -1.97 -9.27 9.14
N THR A 74 -1.98 -10.09 8.09
CA THR A 74 -3.13 -10.28 7.20
C THR A 74 -3.29 -11.76 6.88
N THR A 75 -4.50 -12.15 6.50
CA THR A 75 -4.77 -13.49 5.94
C THR A 75 -4.38 -13.57 4.46
N CYS A 76 -3.96 -12.46 3.86
CA CYS A 76 -3.55 -12.41 2.46
C CYS A 76 -2.10 -12.83 2.24
N VAL A 77 -1.89 -13.57 1.15
CA VAL A 77 -0.55 -13.98 0.69
C VAL A 77 0.24 -12.83 0.07
N GLN A 78 -0.42 -11.71 -0.23
CA GLN A 78 0.22 -10.54 -0.84
C GLN A 78 1.11 -9.81 0.16
N SER A 79 2.22 -9.28 -0.36
CA SER A 79 3.11 -8.41 0.39
C SER A 79 2.42 -7.10 0.80
N MET A 80 2.78 -6.58 1.97
CA MET A 80 2.26 -5.31 2.51
C MET A 80 3.04 -4.07 2.03
N VAL A 81 3.94 -4.24 1.06
CA VAL A 81 4.77 -3.17 0.50
C VAL A 81 3.97 -2.37 -0.50
N TRP A 82 4.12 -1.06 -0.39
CA TRP A 82 3.41 -0.09 -1.20
C TRP A 82 4.05 0.06 -2.57
N PHE A 83 3.23 0.31 -3.58
CA PHE A 83 3.66 0.81 -4.88
C PHE A 83 2.59 1.71 -5.50
N GLY A 84 3.03 2.59 -6.39
CA GLY A 84 2.14 3.45 -7.16
C GLY A 84 1.66 2.76 -8.44
N ASP A 85 0.42 2.30 -8.47
CA ASP A 85 -0.24 1.66 -9.61
C ASP A 85 -1.17 2.62 -10.36
N ILE A 86 -1.30 2.45 -11.68
CA ILE A 86 -2.16 3.29 -12.51
C ILE A 86 -3.51 2.59 -12.64
N SER A 87 -4.56 3.21 -12.09
CA SER A 87 -5.92 2.72 -12.26
C SER A 87 -6.34 2.84 -13.73
N GLN A 88 -6.72 1.72 -14.33
CA GLN A 88 -7.28 1.70 -15.69
C GLN A 88 -8.64 2.40 -15.77
N ILE A 89 -9.34 2.57 -14.63
CA ILE A 89 -10.67 3.20 -14.59
C ILE A 89 -10.55 4.73 -14.59
N THR A 90 -9.67 5.27 -13.75
CA THR A 90 -9.56 6.74 -13.58
C THR A 90 -8.37 7.35 -14.30
N GLY A 91 -7.44 6.53 -14.80
CA GLY A 91 -6.15 6.96 -15.35
C GLY A 91 -5.19 7.55 -14.30
N ARG A 92 -5.57 7.54 -13.01
CA ARG A 92 -4.79 8.13 -11.92
C ARG A 92 -3.89 7.09 -11.28
N ARG A 93 -2.76 7.57 -10.75
CA ARG A 93 -1.84 6.76 -9.95
C ARG A 93 -2.28 6.74 -8.49
N TYR A 94 -2.41 5.56 -7.91
CA TYR A 94 -2.76 5.36 -6.50
C TYR A 94 -1.73 4.50 -5.80
N ALA A 95 -1.59 4.70 -4.49
CA ALA A 95 -0.83 3.79 -3.64
C ALA A 95 -1.64 2.51 -3.40
N THR A 96 -1.02 1.37 -3.69
CA THR A 96 -1.56 0.02 -3.53
C THR A 96 -0.49 -0.88 -2.89
N ILE A 97 -0.84 -2.12 -2.55
CA ILE A 97 0.06 -3.10 -1.93
C ILE A 97 0.18 -4.37 -2.78
N GLY A 98 1.27 -5.12 -2.59
CA GLY A 98 1.41 -6.46 -3.17
C GLY A 98 2.72 -6.73 -3.90
N VAL A 99 3.67 -5.80 -3.89
CA VAL A 99 4.99 -5.96 -4.53
C VAL A 99 6.07 -6.37 -3.52
N LEU A 100 7.25 -6.76 -4.00
CA LEU A 100 8.39 -7.12 -3.15
C LEU A 100 9.19 -5.88 -2.71
N ILE A 101 9.89 -6.02 -1.58
CA ILE A 101 10.87 -5.04 -1.08
C ILE A 101 12.11 -5.03 -1.98
N GLY A 102 12.69 -3.86 -2.19
CA GLY A 102 14.03 -3.70 -2.72
C GLY A 102 14.13 -3.89 -4.24
N HIS A 103 15.23 -4.51 -4.65
CA HIS A 103 15.66 -4.65 -6.04
C HIS A 103 15.68 -3.31 -6.81
N PRO A 104 16.45 -2.30 -6.34
CA PRO A 104 16.46 -0.98 -6.97
C PRO A 104 16.81 -1.08 -8.45
N GLY A 105 15.99 -0.49 -9.31
CA GLY A 105 16.19 -0.51 -10.75
C GLY A 105 14.97 -0.04 -11.53
N ILE A 106 15.08 -0.03 -12.86
CA ILE A 106 14.03 0.48 -13.76
C ILE A 106 12.68 -0.23 -13.58
N ASN A 107 12.72 -1.51 -13.19
CA ASN A 107 11.52 -2.34 -13.01
C ASN A 107 10.82 -2.13 -11.66
N THR A 108 11.45 -1.42 -10.71
CA THR A 108 10.90 -1.20 -9.36
C THR A 108 10.65 0.27 -9.05
N VAL A 109 10.82 1.19 -10.02
CA VAL A 109 10.57 2.63 -9.84
C VAL A 109 9.20 2.91 -9.19
N SER A 110 8.21 2.05 -9.39
CA SER A 110 6.89 2.22 -8.81
C SER A 110 6.78 2.00 -7.30
N ASN A 111 7.74 1.31 -6.66
CA ASN A 111 7.71 0.99 -5.23
C ASN A 111 8.60 1.90 -4.36
N TRP A 112 9.30 2.86 -4.96
CA TRP A 112 10.17 3.82 -4.27
C TRP A 112 9.45 5.13 -3.98
N PHE A 113 9.51 5.55 -2.72
CA PHE A 113 8.90 6.78 -2.21
C PHE A 113 9.97 7.65 -1.56
N LYS A 114 9.66 8.96 -1.44
CA LYS A 114 10.49 9.93 -0.75
C LYS A 114 9.66 10.73 0.22
N LYS A 115 10.28 11.13 1.32
CA LYS A 115 9.75 12.17 2.20
C LYS A 115 10.43 13.48 1.82
N GLU A 116 9.62 14.49 1.58
CA GLU A 116 10.07 15.86 1.34
C GLU A 116 9.59 16.77 2.49
N ASP A 117 10.16 17.96 2.58
CA ASP A 117 9.78 19.03 3.52
C ASP A 117 8.53 19.80 3.08
#